data_AF-A0A3D0UQ59-F1
#
_entry.id   AF-A0A3D0UQ59-F1
#
_cell.length_a   1.000
_cell.length_b   1.000
_cell.length_c   1.000
_cell.angle_alpha   90.00
_cell.angle_beta   90.00
_cell.angle_gamma   90.00
#
_symmetry.space_group_name_H-M   'P 1'
#
loop_
_entity.id
_entity.type
_entity.pdbx_description
1 polymer ?
#
loop_
_entity_poly.entity_id
_entity_poly.type
_entity_poly.pdbx_seq_one_letter_code
_entity_poly.pdbx_strand_id
1 'polypeptide(L)' 'MAGSRNDWRIRVGDCRVLYEVDTEQEVITIWRIAHRREA' A
#
# COMPACT_ATOMS: atom_id res chain seq x y z
N MET A 1 24.43 -1.70 -9.05
CA MET A 1 23.11 -1.12 -9.35
C MET A 1 22.18 -2.24 -9.78
N ALA A 2 21.16 -2.56 -8.98
CA ALA A 2 19.90 -3.19 -9.39
C ALA A 2 19.12 -3.46 -8.10
N GLY A 3 18.23 -2.53 -7.73
CA GLY A 3 17.36 -2.72 -6.57
C GLY A 3 16.30 -3.77 -6.87
N SER A 4 16.30 -4.87 -6.12
CA SER A 4 15.10 -5.68 -5.99
C SER A 4 14.16 -4.94 -5.02
N ARG A 5 13.37 -4.02 -5.57
CA ARG A 5 12.28 -3.37 -4.87
C ARG A 5 11.30 -4.49 -4.52
N ASN A 6 11.28 -4.91 -3.25
CA ASN A 6 10.41 -5.98 -2.78
C ASN A 6 8.96 -5.61 -3.10
N ASP A 7 8.38 -6.29 -4.08
CA ASP A 7 7.03 -6.07 -4.57
C ASP A 7 6.07 -6.88 -3.69
N TRP A 8 5.64 -6.27 -2.57
CA TRP A 8 4.66 -6.88 -1.68
C TRP A 8 3.25 -6.58 -2.20
N ARG A 9 2.61 -7.57 -2.82
CA ARG A 9 1.24 -7.44 -3.34
C ARG A 9 0.21 -7.70 -2.23
N ILE A 10 -0.37 -6.64 -1.67
CA ILE A 10 -1.53 -6.74 -0.78
C ILE A 10 -2.83 -6.70 -1.61
N ARG A 11 -3.72 -7.69 -1.48
CA ARG A 11 -5.05 -7.67 -2.10
C ARG A 11 -6.05 -7.09 -1.10
N VAL A 12 -6.51 -5.86 -1.32
CA VAL A 12 -7.55 -5.21 -0.49
C VAL A 12 -8.81 -4.98 -1.33
N GLY A 13 -9.54 -6.07 -1.63
CA GLY A 13 -10.85 -6.01 -2.30
C GLY A 13 -10.93 -5.11 -3.54
N ASP A 14 -12.02 -4.35 -3.65
CA ASP A 14 -12.28 -3.35 -4.70
C ASP A 14 -11.75 -1.95 -4.35
N CYS A 15 -10.91 -1.81 -3.31
CA CYS A 15 -10.44 -0.52 -2.82
C CYS A 15 -9.00 -0.24 -3.24
N ARG A 16 -8.72 1.01 -3.58
CA ARG A 16 -7.36 1.55 -3.66
C ARG A 16 -7.02 2.20 -2.34
N VAL A 17 -5.85 1.87 -1.78
CA VAL A 17 -5.35 2.41 -0.53
C VAL A 17 -4.01 3.11 -0.79
N LEU A 18 -3.89 4.36 -0.36
CA LEU A 18 -2.61 5.06 -0.27
C LEU A 18 -2.04 4.83 1.11
N TYR A 19 -0.89 4.18 1.20
CA TYR A 19 -0.23 3.87 2.46
C TYR A 19 1.28 4.04 2.37
N GLU A 20 1.89 4.16 3.54
CA GLU A 20 3.33 4.19 3.75
C GLU A 20 3.72 3.05 4.67
N VAL A 21 4.90 2.45 4.43
CA VAL A 21 5.46 1.39 5.27
C VAL A 21 6.77 1.89 5.85
N ASP A 22 6.82 2.01 7.16
CA ASP A 22 8.04 2.20 7.93
C ASP A 22 8.49 0.83 8.46
N THR A 23 9.55 0.28 7.87
CA THR A 23 10.08 -1.02 8.26
C THR A 23 10.96 -0.96 9.50
N GLU A 24 11.48 0.21 9.87
CA GLU A 24 12.31 0.37 11.05
C GLU A 24 11.45 0.43 12.32
N GLN A 25 10.28 1.05 12.20
CA GLN A 25 9.30 1.18 13.29
C GLN A 25 8.23 0.08 13.28
N GLU A 26 8.20 -0.78 12.25
CA GLU A 26 7.15 -1.78 12.02
C GLU A 26 5.74 -1.16 11.93
N VAL A 27 5.64 0.05 11.37
CA VAL A 27 4.39 0.81 11.27
C VAL A 27 3.90 0.89 9.83
N ILE A 28 2.59 0.71 9.63
CA ILE A 28 1.92 0.97 8.35
C ILE A 28 0.92 2.12 8.56
N THR A 29 1.13 3.21 7.82
CA THR A 29 0.27 4.39 7.88
C THR A 29 -0.66 4.43 6.67
N ILE A 30 -1.97 4.51 6.90
CA ILE A 30 -2.98 4.60 5.83
C ILE A 30 -3.43 6.05 5.68
N TRP A 31 -3.19 6.63 4.51
CA TRP A 31 -3.51 8.03 4.20
C TRP A 31 -4.89 8.20 3.58
N ARG A 32 -5.28 7.30 2.65
CA ARG A 32 -6.56 7.37 1.95
C ARG A 32 -7.03 5.98 1.54
N ILE A 33 -8.34 5.76 1.61
CA ILE A 33 -9.02 4.59 1.04
C ILE A 33 -10.06 5.11 0.05
N ALA A 34 -10.08 4.57 -1.17
CA ALA A 34 -11.06 4.89 -2.20
C ALA A 34 -11.60 3.62 -2.84
N HIS A 35 -12.92 3.49 -2.93
CA HIS A 35 -13.56 2.34 -3.55
C HIS A 35 -13.53 2.49 -5.08
N ARG A 36 -13.18 1.43 -5.84
CA ARG A 36 -13.10 1.52 -7.32
C ARG A 36 -14.46 1.72 -7.98
N ARG A 37 -15.56 1.49 -7.25
CA ARG A 37 -16.94 1.47 -7.79
C ARG A 37 -17.69 2.80 -7.61
N GLU A 38 -17.01 3.87 -7.18
CA GLU A 38 -17.56 5.22 -7.13
C GLU A 38 -16.99 6.15 -8.23
N ALA A 39 -16.29 5.59 -9.23
CA ALA A 39 -15.79 6.32 -10.39
C ALA A 39 -16.71 6.15 -11.60
#